data_AF-A0A317DCN1-F1
#
_entry.id   AF-A0A317DCN1-F1
#
_cell.length_a   1.000
_cell.length_b   1.000
_cell.length_c   1.000
_cell.angle_alpha   90.00
_cell.angle_beta   90.00
_cell.angle_gamma   90.00
#
_symmetry.space_group_name_H-M   'P 1'
#
loop_
_entity.id
_entity.type
_entity.pdbx_description
1 polymer ?
#
loop_
_entity_poly.entity_id
_entity_poly.type
_entity_poly.pdbx_seq_one_letter_code
_entity_poly.pdbx_strand_id
1 'polypeptide(L)'
;MQHLLTEAQETPTAALDYAQGVSEVRTPEHLVPLREVVRRQNRSELNALFAAINERFGATEPVIGVFYAAGEMAVMAEVGRSDLEPQDRRLLRQLWAVLRHAQSGPDVKETL
;
A
#
# COMPACT_ATOMS: atom_id res chain seq x y z
N MET A 1 -3.58 -11.47 5.56
CA MET A 1 -2.54 -10.77 6.32
C MET A 1 -1.14 -11.30 6.09
N GLN A 2 -0.84 -12.59 6.37
CA GLN A 2 0.52 -13.14 6.19
C GLN A 2 1.12 -12.86 4.80
N HIS A 3 0.30 -12.96 3.75
CA HIS A 3 0.69 -12.63 2.39
C HIS A 3 1.16 -11.17 2.24
N LEU A 4 0.47 -10.19 2.83
CA LEU A 4 0.87 -8.77 2.78
C LEU A 4 2.22 -8.51 3.46
N LEU A 5 2.53 -9.26 4.52
CA LEU A 5 3.83 -9.14 5.21
C LEU A 5 4.97 -9.65 4.32
N THR A 6 4.77 -10.82 3.69
CA THR A 6 5.72 -11.35 2.70
C THR A 6 5.88 -10.40 1.52
N GLU A 7 4.77 -9.90 0.99
CA GLU A 7 4.75 -8.90 -0.07
C GLU A 7 5.57 -7.63 0.27
N ALA A 8 5.45 -7.13 1.51
CA ALA A 8 6.21 -5.97 1.98
C ALA A 8 7.73 -6.25 2.02
N GLN A 9 8.12 -7.42 2.54
CA GLN A 9 9.52 -7.83 2.62
C GLN A 9 10.17 -8.05 1.24
N GLU A 10 9.39 -8.53 0.28
CA GLU A 10 9.85 -8.80 -1.09
C GLU A 10 9.80 -7.56 -1.99
N THR A 11 9.26 -6.44 -1.51
CA THR A 11 9.12 -5.22 -2.34
C THR A 11 10.51 -4.74 -2.81
N PRO A 12 10.70 -4.46 -4.10
CA PRO A 12 12.00 -4.09 -4.66
C PRO A 12 12.43 -2.69 -4.24
N THR A 13 13.74 -2.42 -4.19
CA THR A 13 14.29 -1.11 -3.79
C THR A 13 13.88 0.00 -4.78
N ALA A 14 13.68 -0.33 -6.06
CA ALA A 14 13.16 0.60 -7.07
C ALA A 14 11.78 1.19 -6.74
N ALA A 15 11.02 0.56 -5.83
CA ALA A 15 9.76 1.11 -5.36
C ALA A 15 9.96 2.47 -4.67
N LEU A 16 11.14 2.73 -4.10
CA LEU A 16 11.46 4.04 -3.51
C LEU A 16 11.47 5.13 -4.58
N ASP A 17 12.06 4.88 -5.75
CA ASP A 17 12.10 5.84 -6.86
C ASP A 17 10.68 6.13 -7.38
N TYR A 18 9.85 5.11 -7.53
CA TYR A 18 8.44 5.30 -7.88
C TYR A 18 7.70 6.14 -6.82
N ALA A 19 7.88 5.81 -5.53
CA ALA A 19 7.23 6.50 -4.43
C ALA A 19 7.63 7.98 -4.31
N GLN A 20 8.85 8.36 -4.74
CA GLN A 20 9.27 9.77 -4.83
C GLN A 20 8.45 10.57 -5.84
N GLY A 21 7.93 9.92 -6.89
CA GLY A 21 7.07 10.53 -7.89
C GLY A 21 5.60 10.66 -7.47
N VAL A 22 5.21 10.04 -6.34
CA VAL A 22 3.82 10.08 -5.85
C VAL A 22 3.62 11.31 -4.97
N SER A 23 2.78 12.23 -5.44
CA SER A 23 2.49 13.47 -4.70
C SER A 23 1.59 13.25 -3.48
N GLU A 24 0.57 12.39 -3.60
CA GLU A 24 -0.34 12.05 -2.51
C GLU A 24 -1.06 10.72 -2.77
N VAL A 25 -1.37 9.99 -1.70
CA VAL A 25 -2.20 8.78 -1.74
C VAL A 25 -3.50 9.04 -0.99
N ARG A 26 -4.62 9.07 -1.70
CA ARG A 26 -5.95 9.33 -1.12
C ARG A 26 -6.84 8.09 -1.18
N THR A 27 -7.49 7.79 -0.07
CA THR A 27 -8.58 6.80 -0.03
C THR A 27 -9.82 7.43 -0.66
N PRO A 28 -10.50 6.73 -1.60
CA PRO A 28 -11.78 7.19 -2.14
C PRO A 28 -12.79 7.49 -1.05
N GLU A 29 -13.56 8.58 -1.21
CA GLU A 29 -14.45 9.10 -0.16
C GLU A 29 -15.44 8.05 0.35
N HIS A 30 -16.05 7.28 -0.56
CA HIS A 30 -17.01 6.23 -0.21
C HIS A 30 -16.37 5.05 0.56
N LEU A 31 -15.04 4.93 0.54
CA LEU A 31 -14.28 3.88 1.24
C LEU A 31 -13.64 4.37 2.54
N VAL A 32 -13.75 5.66 2.88
CA VAL A 32 -13.26 6.21 4.15
C VAL A 32 -13.88 5.51 5.36
N PRO A 33 -15.20 5.21 5.41
CA PRO A 33 -15.78 4.47 6.53
C PRO A 33 -15.13 3.09 6.73
N LEU A 34 -14.85 2.37 5.65
CA LEU A 34 -14.15 1.08 5.72
C LEU A 34 -12.73 1.24 6.29
N ARG A 35 -12.01 2.28 5.85
CA ARG A 35 -10.66 2.56 6.36
C ARG A 35 -10.66 2.78 7.88
N GLU A 36 -11.64 3.52 8.40
CA GLU A 36 -11.77 3.74 9.85
C GLU A 36 -12.04 2.45 10.63
N VAL A 37 -12.88 1.57 10.07
CA VAL A 37 -13.14 0.24 10.64
C VAL A 37 -11.86 -0.59 10.67
N VAL A 38 -11.13 -0.64 9.55
CA VAL A 38 -9.86 -1.39 9.44
C VAL A 38 -8.82 -0.86 10.42
N ARG A 39 -8.64 0.47 10.53
CA ARG A 39 -7.72 1.08 11.52
C ARG A 39 -8.05 0.67 12.96
N ARG A 40 -9.34 0.57 13.27
CA ARG A 40 -9.82 0.25 14.62
C ARG A 40 -9.69 -1.23 14.94
N GLN A 41 -10.08 -2.09 14.01
CA GLN A 41 -10.21 -3.53 14.22
C GLN A 41 -8.95 -4.32 13.86
N ASN A 42 -8.14 -3.82 12.92
CA ASN A 42 -6.93 -4.49 12.41
C ASN A 42 -5.66 -3.71 12.74
N ARG A 43 -5.66 -2.97 13.86
CA ARG A 43 -4.52 -2.14 14.27
C ARG A 43 -3.24 -2.94 14.44
N SER A 44 -3.32 -4.13 15.04
CA SER A 44 -2.17 -5.03 15.22
C SER A 44 -1.55 -5.42 13.90
N GLU A 45 -2.37 -5.75 12.92
CA GLU A 45 -1.98 -6.19 11.59
C GLU A 45 -1.39 -5.05 10.77
N LEU A 46 -1.98 -3.86 10.83
CA LEU A 46 -1.41 -2.65 10.24
C LEU A 46 -0.04 -2.32 10.84
N ASN A 47 0.09 -2.41 12.17
CA ASN A 47 1.38 -2.18 12.82
C ASN A 47 2.44 -3.21 12.38
N ALA A 48 2.06 -4.49 12.25
CA ALA A 48 2.97 -5.53 11.75
C ALA A 48 3.39 -5.26 10.31
N LEU A 49 2.46 -4.82 9.45
CA LEU A 49 2.76 -4.44 8.08
C LEU A 49 3.70 -3.23 8.01
N PHE A 50 3.45 -2.20 8.81
CA PHE A 50 4.31 -1.01 8.86
C PHE A 50 5.70 -1.34 9.41
N ALA A 51 5.80 -2.24 10.39
CA ALA A 51 7.09 -2.74 10.87
C ALA A 51 7.85 -3.48 9.76
N ALA A 52 7.20 -4.34 8.98
CA ALA A 52 7.83 -5.03 7.86
C ALA A 52 8.30 -4.06 6.77
N ILE A 53 7.50 -3.02 6.47
CA ILE A 53 7.88 -1.94 5.55
C ILE A 53 9.13 -1.19 6.07
N ASN A 54 9.17 -0.89 7.37
CA ASN A 54 10.30 -0.22 8.01
C ASN A 54 11.57 -1.05 8.03
N GLU A 55 11.44 -2.36 8.27
CA GLU A 55 12.56 -3.29 8.18
C GLU A 55 13.12 -3.33 6.75
N ARG A 56 12.24 -3.26 5.74
CA ARG A 56 12.64 -3.35 4.34
C ARG A 56 13.34 -2.09 3.80
N PHE A 57 12.85 -0.92 4.17
CA PHE A 57 13.28 0.36 3.57
C PHE A 57 13.90 1.35 4.55
N GLY A 58 13.71 1.17 5.85
CA GLY A 58 14.10 2.14 6.88
C GLY A 58 12.98 3.16 7.18
N ALA A 59 12.70 3.37 8.46
CA ALA A 59 11.61 4.23 8.92
C ALA A 59 11.82 5.73 8.66
N THR A 60 13.03 6.14 8.33
CA THR A 60 13.41 7.54 8.10
C THR A 60 13.27 7.97 6.65
N GLU A 61 12.95 7.05 5.74
CA GLU A 61 12.79 7.38 4.33
C GLU A 61 11.59 8.34 4.14
N PRO A 62 11.78 9.51 3.51
CA PRO A 62 10.71 10.51 3.36
C PRO A 62 9.47 9.97 2.66
N VAL A 63 9.65 9.00 1.75
CA VAL A 63 8.60 8.41 0.93
C VAL A 63 7.87 7.24 1.61
N ILE A 64 8.29 6.84 2.82
CA ILE A 64 7.75 5.64 3.49
C ILE A 64 6.24 5.72 3.73
N GLY A 65 5.70 6.94 3.87
CA GLY A 65 4.27 7.20 4.02
C GLY A 65 3.42 6.70 2.84
N VAL A 66 3.97 6.69 1.62
CA VAL A 66 3.31 6.15 0.42
C VAL A 66 3.08 4.64 0.58
N PHE A 67 4.08 3.92 1.11
CA PHE A 67 3.98 2.48 1.36
C PHE A 67 2.98 2.16 2.46
N TYR A 68 2.93 2.96 3.53
CA TYR A 68 1.92 2.79 4.57
C TYR A 68 0.50 2.97 4.04
N ALA A 69 0.27 4.02 3.25
CA ALA A 69 -1.04 4.30 2.68
C ALA A 69 -1.46 3.20 1.68
N ALA A 70 -0.55 2.77 0.81
CA ALA A 70 -0.79 1.69 -0.14
C ALA A 70 -1.04 0.35 0.57
N GLY A 71 -0.25 0.04 1.60
CA GLY A 71 -0.40 -1.16 2.42
C GLY A 71 -1.71 -1.18 3.19
N GLU A 72 -2.11 -0.05 3.76
CA GLU A 72 -3.42 0.10 4.42
C GLU A 72 -4.57 -0.17 3.44
N MET A 73 -4.52 0.37 2.22
CA MET A 73 -5.53 0.07 1.20
C MET A 73 -5.52 -1.40 0.79
N ALA A 74 -4.36 -2.03 0.71
CA ALA A 74 -4.26 -3.47 0.45
C ALA A 74 -4.92 -4.31 1.57
N VAL A 75 -4.80 -3.89 2.83
CA VAL A 75 -5.51 -4.50 3.97
C VAL A 75 -7.02 -4.28 3.83
N MET A 76 -7.48 -3.06 3.48
CA MET A 76 -8.90 -2.79 3.23
C MET A 76 -9.48 -3.74 2.18
N ALA A 77 -8.73 -4.03 1.10
CA ALA A 77 -9.14 -4.97 0.07
C ALA A 77 -9.17 -6.45 0.54
N GLU A 78 -8.32 -6.85 1.49
CA GLU A 78 -8.39 -8.20 2.08
C GLU A 78 -9.57 -8.35 3.02
N VAL A 79 -9.76 -7.38 3.92
CA VAL A 79 -10.78 -7.44 4.97
C VAL A 79 -12.17 -7.23 4.39
N GLY A 80 -12.34 -6.26 3.48
CA GLY A 80 -13.61 -5.98 2.82
C GLY A 80 -13.92 -6.88 1.62
N ARG A 81 -13.15 -7.95 1.38
CA ARG A 81 -13.22 -8.75 0.13
C ARG A 81 -14.62 -9.24 -0.22
N SER A 82 -15.47 -9.55 0.77
CA SER A 82 -16.82 -10.06 0.52
C SER A 82 -17.82 -8.96 0.16
N ASP A 83 -17.62 -7.76 0.69
CA ASP A 83 -18.60 -6.66 0.65
C ASP A 83 -18.22 -5.56 -0.34
N LEU A 84 -16.96 -5.51 -0.76
CA LEU A 84 -16.46 -4.57 -1.75
C LEU A 84 -16.77 -5.01 -3.17
N GLU A 85 -17.25 -4.06 -3.97
CA GLU A 85 -17.37 -4.22 -5.41
C GLU A 85 -16.00 -4.59 -6.04
N PRO A 86 -15.97 -5.36 -7.14
CA PRO A 86 -14.73 -5.75 -7.79
C PRO A 86 -13.85 -4.56 -8.19
N GLN A 87 -14.46 -3.43 -8.56
CA GLN A 87 -13.76 -2.22 -8.95
C GLN A 87 -13.01 -1.58 -7.77
N ASP A 88 -13.66 -1.42 -6.62
CA ASP A 88 -13.04 -0.85 -5.41
C ASP A 88 -11.91 -1.74 -4.90
N ARG A 89 -12.11 -3.05 -4.95
CA ARG A 89 -11.07 -4.01 -4.56
C ARG A 89 -9.82 -3.90 -5.43
N ARG A 90 -10.00 -3.75 -6.74
CA ARG A 90 -8.88 -3.53 -7.67
C ARG A 90 -8.19 -2.20 -7.38
N LEU A 91 -8.96 -1.13 -7.22
CA LEU A 91 -8.46 0.20 -6.93
C LEU A 91 -7.60 0.22 -5.66
N LEU A 92 -8.12 -0.34 -4.56
CA LEU A 92 -7.41 -0.44 -3.28
C LEU A 92 -6.11 -1.27 -3.35
N ARG A 93 -6.01 -2.22 -4.29
CA ARG A 93 -4.81 -3.04 -4.50
C ARG A 93 -3.83 -2.47 -5.50
N GLN A 94 -4.26 -1.53 -6.34
CA GLN A 94 -3.50 -1.10 -7.50
C GLN A 94 -2.15 -0.50 -7.12
N LEU A 95 -2.13 0.50 -6.23
CA LEU A 95 -0.89 1.16 -5.84
C LEU A 95 0.08 0.19 -5.15
N TRP A 96 -0.43 -0.66 -4.27
CA TRP A 96 0.39 -1.70 -3.63
C TRP A 96 1.01 -2.64 -4.67
N ALA A 97 0.22 -3.12 -5.64
CA ALA A 97 0.71 -3.98 -6.71
C ALA A 97 1.79 -3.29 -7.56
N VAL A 98 1.63 -2.01 -7.89
CA VAL A 98 2.64 -1.24 -8.64
C VAL A 98 3.95 -1.15 -7.86
N LEU A 99 3.90 -0.78 -6.57
CA LEU A 99 5.09 -0.70 -5.72
C LEU A 99 5.83 -2.05 -5.65
N ARG A 100 5.09 -3.17 -5.52
CA ARG A 100 5.70 -4.51 -5.48
C ARG A 100 6.38 -4.95 -6.75
N HIS A 101 5.96 -4.43 -7.90
CA HIS A 101 6.50 -4.78 -9.20
C HIS A 101 7.33 -3.65 -9.80
N ALA A 102 7.71 -2.65 -8.98
CA ALA A 102 8.57 -1.58 -9.42
C ALA A 102 9.92 -2.15 -9.88
N GLN A 103 10.30 -1.84 -11.12
CA GLN A 103 11.58 -2.27 -11.68
C GLN A 103 12.52 -1.06 -11.69
N SER A 104 13.80 -1.28 -11.38
CA SER A 104 14.81 -0.23 -11.52
C SER A 104 15.02 0.06 -13.02
N GLY A 105 14.65 1.25 -13.50
CA GLY A 105 14.89 1.64 -14.89
C GLY A 105 14.48 3.08 -15.20
N PRO A 106 15.18 3.78 -16.12
CA PRO A 106 14.76 5.09 -16.60
C PRO A 106 13.45 4.92 -17.39
N ASP A 107 12.60 5.94 -17.37
CA ASP A 107 11.32 6.03 -18.08
C ASP A 107 10.13 5.26 -17.49
N VAL A 108 9.40 5.92 -16.59
CA VAL A 108 7.93 5.97 -16.69
C VAL A 108 7.47 7.39 -16.37
N LYS A 109 7.72 8.32 -17.30
CA LYS A 109 6.96 9.57 -17.41
C LYS A 109 5.76 9.34 -18.33
N GLU A 110 4.86 8.42 -18.01
CA GLU A 110 3.56 8.38 -18.68
C GLU A 110 2.45 8.10 -17.67
N THR A 111 1.81 9.20 -17.28
CA THR A 111 0.36 9.38 -17.23
C THR A 111 -0.42 8.49 -16.25
N LEU A 112 -0.77 9.08 -15.10
CA LEU A 112 -2.10 8.93 -14.52
C LEU A 112 -2.87 10.24 -14.73
#